data_AF-D8QTF5-F1
#
_entry.id   AF-D8QTF5-F1
#
_cell.length_a   1.000
_cell.length_b   1.000
_cell.length_c   1.000
_cell.angle_alpha   90.00
_cell.angle_beta   90.00
_cell.angle_gamma   90.00
#
_symmetry.space_group_name_H-M   'P 1'
#
loop_
_entity.id
_entity.type
_entity.pdbx_description
1 polymer ?
#
loop_
_entity_poly.entity_id
_entity_poly.type
_entity_poly.pdbx_seq_one_letter_code
_entity_poly.pdbx_strand_id
1 'polypeptide(L)'
;MGIVAQLGLGLVIVLCAFFPRSLQGHDALHSRRAFLLDRGAEAKYLRHTRNFSDSLPGETRRVDPLDGLKHYRGGFDIENKHYWASVLFSGIYGYALAVASVLLGLVFLALLFVRSMKRRDLKFQKIAPSASNSHHSIASSAALILLTLLALVFCCLLLVGNKRLHEDANVVKDVLIEAANNATATIYNVTTEMTDITTKLEPFDGNLTTLFSSKARLYFEAVQIQQKVQDNKKLIERTLKEIYITILVTSSVIMLFLIVGLVILIEKTLPFWWWFFPLITVALWLLTVFSWIAFGLSYAAHNVVDDSCTALEEYQQNPYNNTNALGLLLPCVDSKNGNDSVLKIREGMYRVIAQANRNISKLRTTMDGIGDNRVIPHICNPFSGPPHYKLTGQCLEGTVAIGNVPQVLQPFRCSAKDEHECATAEGVQHIPDPIYRTILAYSAAAQTLIDATPSLESLANCSFVVRAFSVIVDGKCRPVRSSIHLLWAAYAGLATTAFLLLILYAIRIYSKLKQSKIQG
;
A
#
# COMPACT_ATOMS: atom_id res chain seq x y z
N MET A 1 29.43 20.63 -24.26
CA MET A 1 28.06 20.42 -24.79
C MET A 1 27.59 18.96 -24.69
N GLY A 2 28.47 17.95 -24.70
CA GLY A 2 28.08 16.54 -24.52
C GLY A 2 27.55 16.14 -23.13
N ILE A 3 28.08 16.73 -22.05
CA ILE A 3 27.68 16.37 -20.67
C ILE A 3 26.30 16.93 -20.28
N VAL A 4 25.95 18.13 -20.77
CA VAL A 4 24.62 18.76 -20.54
C VAL A 4 23.54 18.08 -21.39
N ALA A 5 23.89 17.58 -22.59
CA ALA A 5 22.99 16.75 -23.40
C ALA A 5 22.81 15.34 -22.82
N GLN A 6 23.86 14.74 -22.23
CA GLN A 6 23.76 13.46 -21.52
C GLN A 6 23.01 13.57 -20.19
N LEU A 7 23.14 14.67 -19.45
CA LEU A 7 22.32 14.96 -18.27
C LEU A 7 20.86 15.22 -18.64
N GLY A 8 20.59 15.90 -19.76
CA GLY A 8 19.23 16.09 -20.29
C GLY A 8 18.56 14.79 -20.73
N LEU A 9 19.30 13.91 -21.42
CA LEU A 9 18.81 12.59 -21.85
C LEU A 9 18.63 11.63 -20.66
N GLY A 10 19.52 11.67 -19.67
CA GLY A 10 19.38 10.94 -18.41
C GLY A 10 18.18 11.42 -17.58
N LEU A 11 17.89 12.72 -17.56
CA LEU A 11 16.74 13.30 -16.87
C LEU A 11 15.41 12.94 -17.57
N VAL A 12 15.40 12.88 -18.91
CA VAL A 12 14.24 12.39 -19.69
C VAL A 12 14.00 10.90 -19.45
N ILE A 13 15.05 10.09 -19.31
CA ILE A 13 14.94 8.65 -18.95
C ILE A 13 14.41 8.48 -17.52
N VAL A 14 14.81 9.35 -16.58
CA VAL A 14 14.30 9.36 -15.19
C VAL A 14 12.85 9.86 -15.13
N LEU A 15 12.47 10.86 -15.94
CA LEU A 15 11.09 11.30 -16.12
C LEU A 15 10.22 10.21 -16.79
N CYS A 16 10.80 9.38 -17.66
CA CYS A 16 10.16 8.17 -18.20
C CYS A 16 10.06 7.04 -17.15
N ALA A 17 10.91 7.01 -16.13
CA ALA A 17 10.83 6.05 -15.01
C ALA A 17 9.75 6.44 -13.98
N PHE A 18 9.30 7.70 -13.95
CA PHE A 18 8.10 8.12 -13.23
C PHE A 18 6.79 7.60 -13.86
N PHE A 19 6.84 7.08 -15.10
CA PHE A 19 5.72 6.30 -15.62
C PHE A 19 5.81 4.87 -15.07
N PRO A 20 4.76 4.34 -14.43
CA PRO A 20 4.74 2.94 -14.09
C PRO A 20 4.86 2.12 -15.39
N ARG A 21 5.98 1.40 -15.54
CA ARG A 21 6.14 0.30 -16.51
C ARG A 21 5.13 -0.84 -16.28
N SER A 22 4.20 -0.71 -15.33
CA SER A 22 3.22 -1.75 -14.98
C SER A 22 2.06 -1.92 -15.98
N LEU A 23 1.98 -1.11 -17.06
CA LEU A 23 0.94 -1.25 -18.09
C LEU A 23 1.40 -1.91 -19.41
N GLN A 24 2.65 -2.38 -19.49
CA GLN A 24 3.12 -3.23 -20.60
C GLN A 24 3.51 -4.61 -20.06
N GLY A 25 2.50 -5.42 -19.81
CA GLY A 25 2.63 -6.84 -19.50
C GLY A 25 1.40 -7.57 -20.01
N HIS A 26 1.18 -7.52 -21.32
CA HIS A 26 0.23 -8.38 -22.00
C HIS A 26 0.92 -9.72 -22.33
N ASP A 27 0.14 -10.79 -22.14
CA ASP A 27 0.28 -12.15 -22.69
C ASP A 27 0.97 -13.22 -21.83
N ALA A 28 0.15 -13.88 -21.00
CA ALA A 28 0.15 -15.34 -20.77
C ALA A 28 -1.26 -15.81 -20.34
N LEU A 29 -2.11 -15.99 -21.34
CA LEU A 29 -3.46 -16.60 -21.33
C LEU A 29 -3.31 -18.12 -21.09
N HIS A 30 -4.18 -18.89 -20.41
CA HIS A 30 -5.52 -19.16 -20.91
C HIS A 30 -6.51 -19.74 -19.86
N SER A 31 -6.06 -20.09 -18.65
CA SER A 31 -6.95 -20.67 -17.60
C SER A 31 -7.34 -19.66 -16.50
N ARG A 32 -6.64 -18.52 -16.41
CA ARG A 32 -6.90 -17.41 -15.47
C ARG A 32 -8.16 -16.59 -15.76
N ARG A 33 -8.79 -16.74 -16.94
CA ARG A 33 -9.87 -15.85 -17.38
C ARG A 33 -11.22 -16.16 -16.75
N ALA A 34 -11.59 -17.41 -16.53
CA ALA A 34 -13.00 -17.72 -16.25
C ALA A 34 -13.52 -17.26 -14.88
N PHE A 35 -12.65 -17.04 -13.90
CA PHE A 35 -13.08 -16.91 -12.49
C PHE A 35 -12.75 -15.57 -11.83
N LEU A 36 -11.59 -14.99 -12.15
CA LEU A 36 -11.31 -13.58 -11.83
C LEU A 36 -12.16 -12.65 -12.70
N LEU A 37 -12.58 -13.07 -13.91
CA LEU A 37 -13.63 -12.37 -14.63
C LEU A 37 -15.01 -12.57 -14.02
N ASP A 38 -15.30 -13.62 -13.26
CA ASP A 38 -16.66 -13.84 -12.74
C ASP A 38 -16.94 -12.90 -11.54
N ARG A 39 -16.08 -12.91 -10.51
CA ARG A 39 -16.16 -11.92 -9.42
C ARG A 39 -15.77 -10.51 -9.83
N GLY A 40 -14.79 -10.38 -10.74
CA GLY A 40 -14.39 -9.09 -11.31
C GLY A 40 -15.48 -8.51 -12.23
N ALA A 41 -16.22 -9.32 -12.97
CA ALA A 41 -17.38 -8.87 -13.75
C ALA A 41 -18.59 -8.64 -12.87
N GLU A 42 -18.85 -9.40 -11.81
CA GLU A 42 -19.89 -9.08 -10.82
C GLU A 42 -19.59 -7.74 -10.14
N ALA A 43 -18.35 -7.52 -9.69
CA ALA A 43 -17.92 -6.24 -9.12
C ALA A 43 -18.00 -5.10 -10.16
N LYS A 44 -17.71 -5.37 -11.44
CA LYS A 44 -17.83 -4.41 -12.56
C LYS A 44 -19.28 -4.16 -12.97
N TYR A 45 -20.16 -5.16 -12.84
CA TYR A 45 -21.59 -5.09 -13.16
C TYR A 45 -22.34 -4.35 -12.06
N LEU A 46 -22.07 -4.65 -10.77
CA LEU A 46 -22.53 -3.88 -9.60
C LEU A 46 -22.00 -2.43 -9.58
N ARG A 47 -20.87 -2.16 -10.27
CA ARG A 47 -20.30 -0.82 -10.48
C ARG A 47 -21.00 -0.08 -11.64
N HIS A 48 -21.52 -0.80 -12.65
CA HIS A 48 -22.15 -0.20 -13.84
C HIS A 48 -23.67 0.01 -13.70
N THR A 49 -24.35 -0.75 -12.83
CA THR A 49 -25.81 -0.66 -12.58
C THR A 49 -26.19 0.32 -11.47
N ARG A 50 -25.23 0.97 -10.81
CA ARG A 50 -25.53 1.96 -9.77
C ARG A 50 -25.95 3.29 -10.40
N ASN A 51 -27.19 3.71 -10.17
CA ASN A 51 -27.67 5.05 -10.51
C ASN A 51 -26.79 6.09 -9.79
N PHE A 52 -26.29 7.04 -10.57
CA PHE A 52 -25.26 8.04 -10.25
C PHE A 52 -25.72 9.14 -9.27
N SER A 53 -26.70 8.87 -8.41
CA SER A 53 -27.45 9.89 -7.64
C SER A 53 -27.18 9.92 -6.14
N ASP A 54 -26.50 8.93 -5.57
CA ASP A 54 -26.12 8.95 -4.16
C ASP A 54 -24.62 9.24 -4.01
N SER A 55 -24.29 10.31 -3.28
CA SER A 55 -22.91 10.70 -2.93
C SER A 55 -22.20 9.54 -2.25
N LEU A 56 -21.17 8.99 -2.89
CA LEU A 56 -20.33 7.92 -2.35
C LEU A 56 -19.48 8.46 -1.18
N PRO A 57 -19.27 7.67 -0.11
CA PRO A 57 -18.23 7.95 0.86
C PRO A 57 -16.88 8.11 0.12
N GLY A 58 -16.13 9.17 0.41
CA GLY A 58 -14.82 9.41 -0.20
C GLY A 58 -14.86 10.01 -1.61
N GLU A 59 -15.97 10.65 -2.00
CA GLU A 59 -16.09 11.36 -3.29
C GLU A 59 -15.00 12.43 -3.44
N THR A 60 -14.10 12.20 -4.40
CA THR A 60 -13.07 13.17 -4.77
C THR A 60 -13.57 14.00 -5.93
N ARG A 61 -13.71 15.32 -5.76
CA ARG A 61 -14.16 16.21 -6.83
C ARG A 61 -12.96 16.78 -7.58
N ARG A 62 -12.52 16.09 -8.64
CA ARG A 62 -11.37 16.49 -9.46
C ARG A 62 -11.70 16.52 -10.94
N VAL A 63 -11.08 17.44 -11.68
CA VAL A 63 -11.27 17.52 -13.13
C VAL A 63 -10.62 16.31 -13.81
N ASP A 64 -11.37 15.61 -14.65
CA ASP A 64 -10.90 14.47 -15.42
C ASP A 64 -10.72 14.83 -16.90
N PRO A 65 -9.49 14.85 -17.42
CA PRO A 65 -9.24 15.15 -18.83
C PRO A 65 -9.74 14.05 -19.78
N LEU A 66 -9.95 12.81 -19.31
CA LEU A 66 -10.46 11.72 -20.15
C LEU A 66 -11.98 11.72 -20.30
N ASP A 67 -12.72 12.44 -19.45
CA ASP A 67 -14.18 12.64 -19.55
C ASP A 67 -14.52 14.10 -19.88
N GLY A 68 -13.81 14.68 -20.84
CA GLY A 68 -14.11 16.02 -21.36
C GLY A 68 -14.03 17.13 -20.29
N LEU A 69 -13.11 17.00 -19.33
CA LEU A 69 -12.93 17.92 -18.18
C LEU A 69 -14.13 17.97 -17.22
N LYS A 70 -15.02 16.97 -17.25
CA LYS A 70 -16.01 16.79 -16.19
C LYS A 70 -15.31 16.43 -14.89
N HIS A 71 -16.02 16.64 -13.78
CA HIS A 71 -15.49 16.25 -12.49
C HIS A 71 -15.62 14.73 -12.34
N TYR A 72 -14.50 14.05 -12.13
CA TYR A 72 -14.47 12.77 -11.45
C TYR A 72 -15.16 12.93 -10.09
N ARG A 73 -16.03 11.97 -9.77
CA ARG A 73 -16.81 11.89 -8.51
C ARG A 73 -16.62 10.55 -7.81
N GLY A 74 -15.69 9.72 -8.29
CA GLY A 74 -15.34 8.49 -7.61
C GLY A 74 -14.41 8.75 -6.44
N GLY A 75 -14.19 7.72 -5.63
CA GLY A 75 -13.11 7.69 -4.65
C GLY A 75 -11.80 7.16 -5.23
N PHE A 76 -10.90 6.75 -4.34
CA PHE A 76 -9.66 6.03 -4.67
C PHE A 76 -9.96 4.80 -5.55
N ASP A 77 -9.42 4.67 -6.76
CA ASP A 77 -9.61 3.45 -7.58
C ASP A 77 -8.38 3.19 -8.46
N ILE A 78 -7.55 2.23 -8.06
CA ILE A 78 -6.29 1.90 -8.75
C ILE A 78 -6.53 1.33 -10.16
N GLU A 79 -7.67 0.70 -10.41
CA GLU A 79 -8.00 0.08 -11.70
C GLU A 79 -8.61 1.06 -12.68
N ASN A 80 -9.15 2.18 -12.18
CA ASN A 80 -9.85 3.16 -13.01
C ASN A 80 -8.87 4.14 -13.68
N LYS A 81 -8.91 4.21 -15.01
CA LYS A 81 -8.12 5.17 -15.78
C LYS A 81 -8.54 6.62 -15.52
N HIS A 82 -9.81 6.87 -15.26
CA HIS A 82 -10.34 8.21 -14.95
C HIS A 82 -9.84 8.73 -13.59
N TYR A 83 -9.62 7.82 -12.62
CA TYR A 83 -8.97 8.16 -11.35
C TYR A 83 -7.53 8.66 -11.60
N TRP A 84 -6.69 7.87 -12.27
CA TRP A 84 -5.30 8.26 -12.55
C TRP A 84 -5.20 9.53 -13.40
N ALA A 85 -6.08 9.69 -14.40
CA ALA A 85 -6.12 10.88 -15.21
C ALA A 85 -6.47 12.14 -14.39
N SER A 86 -7.51 12.06 -13.55
CA SER A 86 -7.93 13.20 -12.72
C SER A 86 -6.88 13.57 -11.66
N VAL A 87 -6.22 12.57 -11.06
CA VAL A 87 -5.15 12.77 -10.08
C VAL A 87 -3.93 13.41 -10.73
N LEU A 88 -3.47 12.90 -11.88
CA LEU A 88 -2.33 13.51 -12.57
C LEU A 88 -2.66 14.93 -13.03
N PHE A 89 -3.89 15.17 -13.50
CA PHE A 89 -4.33 16.49 -13.92
C PHE A 89 -4.38 17.52 -12.78
N SER A 90 -4.51 17.09 -11.52
CA SER A 90 -4.43 17.99 -10.37
C SER A 90 -3.11 18.78 -10.28
N GLY A 91 -2.03 18.24 -10.85
CA GLY A 91 -0.72 18.89 -10.97
C GLY A 91 -0.61 19.94 -12.09
N ILE A 92 -1.70 20.26 -12.79
CA ILE A 92 -1.70 21.13 -13.99
C ILE A 92 -1.00 22.47 -13.78
N TYR A 93 -1.11 23.07 -12.59
CA TYR A 93 -0.46 24.33 -12.29
C TYR A 93 1.07 24.24 -12.44
N GLY A 94 1.68 23.15 -11.99
CA GLY A 94 3.11 22.91 -12.18
C GLY A 94 3.49 22.71 -13.64
N TYR A 95 2.71 21.91 -14.38
CA TYR A 95 2.98 21.65 -15.80
C TYR A 95 2.81 22.88 -16.68
N ALA A 96 1.76 23.68 -16.44
CA ALA A 96 1.53 24.92 -17.15
C ALA A 96 2.66 25.93 -16.91
N LEU A 97 3.11 26.06 -15.66
CA LEU A 97 4.24 26.93 -15.31
C LEU A 97 5.58 26.43 -15.88
N ALA A 98 5.77 25.12 -15.98
CA ALA A 98 6.91 24.54 -16.67
C ALA A 98 6.92 24.92 -18.17
N VAL A 99 5.79 24.75 -18.87
CA VAL A 99 5.65 25.12 -20.29
C VAL A 99 5.87 26.62 -20.49
N ALA A 100 5.26 27.46 -19.65
CA ALA A 100 5.47 28.91 -19.69
C ALA A 100 6.95 29.28 -19.47
N SER A 101 7.62 28.62 -18.52
CA SER A 101 9.05 28.81 -18.25
C SER A 101 9.91 28.38 -19.45
N VAL A 102 9.53 27.31 -20.14
CA VAL A 102 10.23 26.86 -21.36
C VAL A 102 10.10 27.91 -22.47
N LEU A 103 8.88 28.37 -22.75
CA LEU A 103 8.62 29.39 -23.78
C LEU A 103 9.40 30.68 -23.49
N LEU A 104 9.39 31.15 -22.24
CA LEU A 104 10.12 32.34 -21.84
C LEU A 104 11.64 32.19 -22.02
N GLY A 105 12.19 31.02 -21.66
CA GLY A 105 13.60 30.73 -21.87
C GLY A 105 14.01 30.68 -23.33
N LEU A 106 13.17 30.08 -24.20
CA LEU A 106 13.40 30.05 -25.65
C LEU A 106 13.39 31.46 -26.26
N VAL A 107 12.47 32.32 -25.84
CA VAL A 107 12.44 33.73 -26.26
C VAL A 107 13.72 34.45 -25.82
N PHE A 108 14.16 34.25 -24.59
CA PHE A 108 15.41 34.84 -24.09
C PHE A 108 16.65 34.36 -24.88
N LEU A 109 16.74 33.05 -25.17
CA LEU A 109 17.81 32.49 -25.98
C LEU A 109 17.80 33.03 -27.42
N ALA A 110 16.62 33.15 -28.04
CA ALA A 110 16.48 33.72 -29.37
C ALA A 110 16.93 35.19 -29.41
N LEU A 111 16.56 35.99 -28.40
CA LEU A 111 17.02 37.38 -28.27
C LEU A 111 18.54 37.48 -28.12
N LEU A 112 19.16 36.58 -27.34
CA LEU A 112 20.62 36.52 -27.23
C LEU A 112 21.29 36.13 -28.55
N PHE A 113 20.71 35.17 -29.29
CA PHE A 113 21.22 34.70 -30.58
C PHE A 113 21.14 35.76 -31.68
N VAL A 114 19.99 36.43 -31.83
CA VAL A 114 19.84 37.54 -32.80
C VAL A 114 20.85 38.66 -32.51
N ARG A 115 21.14 38.90 -31.23
CA ARG A 115 22.07 39.95 -30.80
C ARG A 115 23.54 39.55 -30.98
N SER A 116 23.89 38.28 -30.83
CA SER A 116 25.24 37.79 -31.14
C SER A 116 25.53 37.83 -32.64
N MET A 117 24.52 37.58 -33.49
CA MET A 117 24.61 37.74 -34.94
C MET A 117 24.86 39.19 -35.35
N LYS A 118 24.12 40.17 -34.77
CA LYS A 118 24.35 41.61 -35.02
C LYS A 118 25.68 42.15 -34.48
N ARG A 119 26.31 41.50 -33.50
CA ARG A 119 27.60 41.93 -32.93
C ARG A 119 28.81 41.52 -33.75
N ARG A 120 28.68 40.62 -34.73
CA ARG A 120 29.78 40.31 -35.65
C ARG A 120 30.16 41.51 -36.55
N ASP A 121 29.27 42.51 -36.67
CA ASP A 121 29.50 43.72 -37.47
C ASP A 121 30.05 44.93 -36.70
N LEU A 122 30.26 44.88 -35.38
CA LEU A 122 30.87 45.98 -34.63
C LEU A 122 32.03 45.51 -33.75
N LYS A 123 33.25 45.95 -34.14
CA LYS A 123 34.51 45.71 -33.41
C LYS A 123 34.44 46.26 -31.97
N PHE A 124 35.05 45.49 -31.07
CA PHE A 124 35.25 45.79 -29.65
C PHE A 124 35.87 47.17 -29.41
N GLN A 125 35.18 48.04 -28.66
CA GLN A 125 35.83 49.14 -27.95
C GLN A 125 35.69 48.91 -26.44
N LYS A 126 36.83 48.93 -25.74
CA LYS A 126 36.91 48.91 -24.27
C LYS A 126 36.32 50.21 -23.75
N ILE A 127 35.32 50.13 -22.87
CA ILE A 127 34.75 51.30 -22.19
C ILE A 127 34.98 51.15 -20.68
N ALA A 128 35.57 52.20 -20.10
CA ALA A 128 35.79 52.41 -18.67
C ALA A 128 34.47 52.57 -17.90
N PRO A 129 34.41 52.23 -16.61
CA PRO A 129 33.15 52.22 -15.86
C PRO A 129 32.64 53.64 -15.63
N SER A 130 31.49 53.99 -16.22
CA SER A 130 30.75 55.19 -15.83
C SER A 130 29.83 54.88 -14.67
N ALA A 131 29.96 55.70 -13.62
CA ALA A 131 29.14 55.66 -12.42
C ALA A 131 27.71 56.10 -12.76
N SER A 132 26.73 55.23 -12.52
CA SER A 132 25.32 55.64 -12.49
C SER A 132 24.50 54.78 -11.52
N ASN A 133 23.87 55.48 -10.56
CA ASN A 133 22.81 55.10 -9.62
C ASN A 133 23.12 53.96 -8.62
N SER A 134 23.90 54.28 -7.57
CA SER A 134 24.33 53.31 -6.54
C SER A 134 23.15 52.67 -5.78
N HIS A 135 22.08 53.41 -5.47
CA HIS A 135 20.94 52.91 -4.70
C HIS A 135 20.18 51.77 -5.38
N HIS A 136 19.88 51.87 -6.67
CA HIS A 136 19.19 50.80 -7.42
C HIS A 136 20.06 49.54 -7.58
N SER A 137 21.38 49.71 -7.72
CA SER A 137 22.33 48.59 -7.84
C SER A 137 22.47 47.81 -6.53
N ILE A 138 22.50 48.52 -5.39
CA ILE A 138 22.58 47.93 -4.05
C ILE A 138 21.29 47.17 -3.71
N ALA A 139 20.12 47.77 -3.93
CA ALA A 139 18.83 47.11 -3.68
C ALA A 139 18.66 45.82 -4.52
N SER A 140 19.04 45.85 -5.80
CA SER A 140 19.03 44.67 -6.67
C SER A 140 20.00 43.57 -6.21
N SER A 141 21.18 43.92 -5.69
CA SER A 141 22.11 42.92 -5.10
C SER A 141 21.53 42.29 -3.85
N ALA A 142 20.96 43.09 -2.94
CA ALA A 142 20.37 42.60 -1.71
C ALA A 142 19.21 41.63 -1.98
N ALA A 143 18.35 41.95 -2.95
CA ALA A 143 17.26 41.08 -3.37
C ALA A 143 17.75 39.74 -3.93
N LEU A 144 18.82 39.74 -4.76
CA LEU A 144 19.42 38.51 -5.27
C LEU A 144 19.98 37.63 -4.14
N ILE A 145 20.70 38.22 -3.18
CA ILE A 145 21.25 37.49 -2.02
C ILE A 145 20.10 36.87 -1.21
N LEU A 146 19.06 37.66 -0.88
CA LEU A 146 17.92 37.17 -0.11
C LEU A 146 17.20 36.02 -0.81
N LEU A 147 16.94 36.14 -2.11
CA LEU A 147 16.29 35.08 -2.89
C LEU A 147 17.17 33.83 -3.00
N THR A 148 18.49 33.96 -3.13
CA THR A 148 19.38 32.79 -3.11
C THR A 148 19.39 32.09 -1.75
N LEU A 149 19.39 32.84 -0.64
CA LEU A 149 19.28 32.25 0.70
C LEU A 149 17.95 31.54 0.89
N LEU A 150 16.86 32.13 0.42
CA LEU A 150 15.53 31.52 0.45
C LEU A 150 15.47 30.23 -0.39
N ALA A 151 16.08 30.23 -1.58
CA ALA A 151 16.18 29.04 -2.41
C ALA A 151 17.01 27.93 -1.73
N LEU A 152 18.09 28.28 -1.02
CA LEU A 152 18.86 27.33 -0.21
C LEU A 152 18.02 26.72 0.92
N VAL A 153 17.18 27.52 1.60
CA VAL A 153 16.23 27.02 2.59
C VAL A 153 15.27 26.00 1.95
N PHE A 154 14.72 26.29 0.77
CA PHE A 154 13.86 25.33 0.06
C PHE A 154 14.59 24.04 -0.34
N CYS A 155 15.86 24.11 -0.77
CA CYS A 155 16.66 22.92 -1.00
C CYS A 155 16.84 22.08 0.29
N CYS A 156 17.07 22.72 1.43
CA CYS A 156 17.15 22.01 2.72
C CYS A 156 15.81 21.35 3.08
N LEU A 157 14.69 22.05 2.89
CA LEU A 157 13.34 21.51 3.13
C LEU A 157 13.04 20.32 2.21
N LEU A 158 13.46 20.37 0.93
CA LEU A 158 13.35 19.25 0.00
C LEU A 158 14.11 18.02 0.48
N LEU A 159 15.35 18.19 0.94
CA LEU A 159 16.16 17.08 1.46
C LEU A 159 15.53 16.45 2.72
N VAL A 160 15.05 17.28 3.65
CA VAL A 160 14.36 16.82 4.86
C VAL A 160 13.06 16.09 4.50
N GLY A 161 12.25 16.67 3.61
CA GLY A 161 11.01 16.05 3.15
C GLY A 161 11.24 14.72 2.44
N ASN A 162 12.24 14.64 1.56
CA ASN A 162 12.63 13.42 0.85
C ASN A 162 13.06 12.29 1.80
N LYS A 163 13.88 12.62 2.81
CA LYS A 163 14.31 11.64 3.82
C LYS A 163 13.12 11.08 4.61
N ARG A 164 12.26 11.97 5.13
CA ARG A 164 11.09 11.57 5.91
C ARG A 164 10.11 10.74 5.07
N LEU A 165 9.84 11.15 3.84
CA LEU A 165 8.98 10.42 2.92
C LEU A 165 9.52 9.01 2.64
N HIS A 166 10.83 8.88 2.43
CA HIS A 166 11.45 7.57 2.19
C HIS A 166 11.35 6.65 3.41
N GLU A 167 11.61 7.16 4.62
CA GLU A 167 11.49 6.40 5.87
C GLU A 167 10.03 5.95 6.11
N ASP A 168 9.07 6.87 6.01
CA ASP A 168 7.65 6.56 6.24
C ASP A 168 7.08 5.60 5.18
N ALA A 169 7.43 5.79 3.89
CA ALA A 169 6.97 4.91 2.82
C ALA A 169 7.51 3.48 2.96
N ASN A 170 8.75 3.31 3.45
CA ASN A 170 9.30 1.98 3.73
C ASN A 170 8.54 1.28 4.85
N VAL A 171 8.17 1.98 5.92
CA VAL A 171 7.37 1.39 7.01
C VAL A 171 5.99 0.96 6.50
N VAL A 172 5.31 1.79 5.71
CA VAL A 172 4.02 1.42 5.11
C VAL A 172 4.16 0.16 4.25
N LYS A 173 5.19 0.10 3.41
CA LYS A 173 5.50 -1.08 2.58
C LYS A 173 5.75 -2.32 3.44
N ASP A 174 6.53 -2.22 4.51
CA ASP A 174 6.85 -3.36 5.38
C ASP A 174 5.61 -3.88 6.13
N VAL A 175 4.76 -2.99 6.64
CA VAL A 175 3.47 -3.36 7.28
C VAL A 175 2.54 -4.09 6.30
N LEU A 176 2.46 -3.63 5.05
CA LEU A 176 1.65 -4.30 4.02
C LEU A 176 2.19 -5.70 3.66
N ILE A 177 3.51 -5.86 3.58
CA ILE A 177 4.14 -7.16 3.32
C ILE A 177 3.91 -8.11 4.49
N GLU A 178 4.03 -7.63 5.72
CA GLU A 178 3.77 -8.41 6.93
C GLU A 178 2.30 -8.83 7.02
N ALA A 179 1.37 -7.95 6.69
CA ALA A 179 -0.06 -8.26 6.62
C ALA A 179 -0.35 -9.38 5.63
N ALA A 180 0.25 -9.32 4.44
CA ALA A 180 0.10 -10.35 3.42
C ALA A 180 0.71 -11.70 3.84
N ASN A 181 1.87 -11.68 4.51
CA ASN A 181 2.50 -12.89 5.05
C ASN A 181 1.65 -13.53 6.16
N ASN A 182 1.13 -12.72 7.09
CA ASN A 182 0.25 -13.17 8.17
C ASN A 182 -1.06 -13.76 7.64
N ALA A 183 -1.66 -13.13 6.63
CA ALA A 183 -2.84 -13.64 5.94
C ALA A 183 -2.58 -15.04 5.36
N THR A 184 -1.46 -15.18 4.65
CA THR A 184 -1.08 -16.45 4.00
C THR A 184 -0.78 -17.53 5.03
N ALA A 185 -0.11 -17.19 6.12
CA ALA A 185 0.17 -18.11 7.22
C ALA A 185 -1.13 -18.59 7.90
N THR A 186 -2.10 -17.68 8.12
CA THR A 186 -3.41 -18.06 8.69
C THR A 186 -4.17 -18.99 7.74
N ILE A 187 -4.19 -18.69 6.43
CA ILE A 187 -4.84 -19.57 5.45
C ILE A 187 -4.13 -20.92 5.36
N TYR A 188 -2.81 -20.96 5.48
CA TYR A 188 -2.03 -22.20 5.51
C TYR A 188 -2.39 -23.07 6.73
N ASN A 189 -2.49 -22.48 7.92
CA ASN A 189 -2.90 -23.20 9.13
C ASN A 189 -4.30 -23.81 8.97
N VAL A 190 -5.29 -23.00 8.56
CA VAL A 190 -6.66 -23.47 8.32
C VAL A 190 -6.72 -24.58 7.28
N THR A 191 -6.00 -24.42 6.17
CA THR A 191 -5.95 -25.41 5.08
C THR A 191 -5.33 -26.73 5.56
N THR A 192 -4.30 -26.66 6.40
CA THR A 192 -3.61 -27.82 6.95
C THR A 192 -4.50 -28.56 7.95
N GLU A 193 -5.12 -27.84 8.89
CA GLU A 193 -6.07 -28.38 9.88
C GLU A 193 -7.27 -29.04 9.19
N MET A 194 -7.81 -28.41 8.14
CA MET A 194 -8.90 -28.96 7.34
C MET A 194 -8.49 -30.23 6.58
N THR A 195 -7.21 -30.34 6.18
CA THR A 195 -6.67 -31.56 5.57
C THR A 195 -6.65 -32.69 6.58
N ASP A 196 -6.14 -32.42 7.77
CA ASP A 196 -6.00 -33.39 8.85
C ASP A 196 -7.37 -33.92 9.32
N ILE A 197 -8.39 -33.06 9.41
CA ILE A 197 -9.78 -33.48 9.66
C ILE A 197 -10.26 -34.42 8.55
N THR A 198 -10.02 -34.04 7.30
CA THR A 198 -10.53 -34.79 6.14
C THR A 198 -9.89 -36.18 6.04
N THR A 199 -8.57 -36.29 6.20
CA THR A 199 -7.87 -37.58 6.15
C THR A 199 -8.25 -38.51 7.29
N LYS A 200 -8.56 -37.95 8.48
CA LYS A 200 -9.02 -38.74 9.64
C LYS A 200 -10.44 -39.28 9.45
N LEU A 201 -11.31 -38.54 8.78
CA LEU A 201 -12.73 -38.88 8.62
C LEU A 201 -13.07 -39.60 7.31
N GLU A 202 -12.23 -39.49 6.28
CA GLU A 202 -12.41 -40.14 4.96
C GLU A 202 -12.74 -41.65 5.03
N PRO A 203 -12.16 -42.47 5.94
CA PRO A 203 -12.52 -43.88 6.05
C PRO A 203 -13.93 -44.14 6.62
N PHE A 204 -14.58 -43.11 7.18
CA PHE A 204 -15.83 -43.21 7.94
C PHE A 204 -16.97 -42.37 7.34
N ASP A 205 -16.66 -41.31 6.58
CA ASP A 205 -17.63 -40.42 5.98
C ASP A 205 -17.23 -40.07 4.54
N GLY A 206 -18.04 -40.52 3.57
CA GLY A 206 -17.75 -40.40 2.13
C GLY A 206 -18.14 -39.05 1.50
N ASN A 207 -18.77 -38.14 2.24
CA ASN A 207 -19.36 -36.91 1.68
C ASN A 207 -18.51 -35.63 1.89
N LEU A 208 -17.19 -35.75 1.98
CA LEU A 208 -16.26 -34.62 2.22
C LEU A 208 -15.82 -33.84 0.96
N THR A 209 -16.39 -34.12 -0.21
CA THR A 209 -15.98 -33.55 -1.51
C THR A 209 -16.10 -32.03 -1.61
N THR A 210 -17.09 -31.43 -0.97
CA THR A 210 -17.34 -29.97 -0.95
C THR A 210 -16.32 -29.19 -0.11
N LEU A 211 -15.74 -29.85 0.91
CA LEU A 211 -14.67 -29.30 1.74
C LEU A 211 -13.35 -29.25 0.96
N PHE A 212 -13.05 -30.28 0.16
CA PHE A 212 -11.85 -30.35 -0.67
C PHE A 212 -11.80 -29.24 -1.74
N SER A 213 -12.91 -29.00 -2.46
CA SER A 213 -12.94 -27.96 -3.50
C SER A 213 -12.78 -26.55 -2.93
N SER A 214 -13.38 -26.29 -1.77
CA SER A 214 -13.30 -24.99 -1.08
C SER A 214 -11.91 -24.73 -0.51
N LYS A 215 -11.25 -25.76 0.04
CA LYS A 215 -9.87 -25.74 0.52
C LYS A 215 -8.88 -25.40 -0.60
N ALA A 216 -8.94 -26.13 -1.72
CA ALA A 216 -7.99 -25.95 -2.82
C ALA A 216 -8.04 -24.53 -3.39
N ARG A 217 -9.24 -23.95 -3.46
CA ARG A 217 -9.46 -22.57 -3.91
C ARG A 217 -8.86 -21.56 -2.93
N LEU A 218 -9.13 -21.67 -1.63
CA LEU A 218 -8.60 -20.77 -0.61
C LEU A 218 -7.06 -20.79 -0.59
N TYR A 219 -6.47 -21.98 -0.64
CA TYR A 219 -5.01 -22.14 -0.69
C TYR A 219 -4.40 -21.50 -1.94
N PHE A 220 -4.98 -21.76 -3.12
CA PHE A 220 -4.50 -21.20 -4.37
C PHE A 220 -4.58 -19.66 -4.40
N GLU A 221 -5.70 -19.09 -3.96
CA GLU A 221 -5.88 -17.64 -3.89
C GLU A 221 -4.86 -16.98 -2.93
N ALA A 222 -4.60 -17.59 -1.77
CA ALA A 222 -3.63 -17.07 -0.79
C ALA A 222 -2.18 -17.09 -1.31
N VAL A 223 -1.75 -18.20 -1.89
CA VAL A 223 -0.39 -18.33 -2.48
C VAL A 223 -0.19 -17.34 -3.62
N GLN A 224 -1.22 -17.12 -4.45
CA GLN A 224 -1.15 -16.12 -5.52
C GLN A 224 -1.00 -14.70 -5.00
N ILE A 225 -1.74 -14.32 -3.94
CA ILE A 225 -1.60 -13.00 -3.32
C ILE A 225 -0.19 -12.84 -2.76
N GLN A 226 0.32 -13.82 -2.00
CA GLN A 226 1.66 -13.77 -1.43
C GLN A 226 2.72 -13.64 -2.52
N GLN A 227 2.64 -14.45 -3.57
CA GLN A 227 3.58 -14.41 -4.68
C GLN A 227 3.56 -13.04 -5.35
N LYS A 228 2.37 -12.47 -5.58
CA LYS A 228 2.25 -11.15 -6.21
C LYS A 228 2.82 -10.03 -5.34
N VAL A 229 2.60 -10.09 -4.02
CA VAL A 229 3.18 -9.12 -3.07
C VAL A 229 4.70 -9.24 -3.01
N GLN A 230 5.25 -10.46 -2.98
CA GLN A 230 6.70 -10.69 -2.93
C GLN A 230 7.40 -10.33 -4.26
N ASP A 231 6.77 -10.63 -5.40
CA ASP A 231 7.28 -10.22 -6.71
C ASP A 231 7.30 -8.69 -6.84
N ASN A 232 6.22 -8.04 -6.38
CA ASN A 232 6.12 -6.59 -6.41
C ASN A 232 6.98 -5.90 -5.34
N LYS A 233 7.36 -6.57 -4.24
CA LYS A 233 8.23 -6.01 -3.19
C LYS A 233 9.51 -5.44 -3.78
N LYS A 234 10.22 -6.22 -4.60
CA LYS A 234 11.48 -5.79 -5.21
C LYS A 234 11.29 -4.59 -6.13
N LEU A 235 10.15 -4.55 -6.84
CA LEU A 235 9.80 -3.42 -7.70
C LEU A 235 9.56 -2.16 -6.87
N ILE A 236 8.74 -2.26 -5.82
CA ILE A 236 8.42 -1.14 -4.92
C ILE A 236 9.67 -0.60 -4.22
N GLU A 237 10.53 -1.48 -3.69
CA GLU A 237 11.78 -1.10 -3.03
C GLU A 237 12.73 -0.38 -3.99
N ARG A 238 12.85 -0.88 -5.22
CA ARG A 238 13.66 -0.21 -6.26
C ARG A 238 13.09 1.15 -6.59
N THR A 239 11.79 1.26 -6.83
CA THR A 239 11.15 2.53 -7.19
C THR A 239 11.27 3.56 -6.06
N LEU A 240 11.03 3.20 -4.80
CA LEU A 240 11.19 4.12 -3.67
C LEU A 240 12.64 4.61 -3.53
N LYS A 241 13.62 3.71 -3.76
CA LYS A 241 15.04 4.06 -3.73
C LYS A 241 15.44 4.96 -4.90
N GLU A 242 14.97 4.67 -6.11
CA GLU A 242 15.20 5.49 -7.30
C GLU A 242 14.64 6.91 -7.14
N ILE A 243 13.43 7.04 -6.59
CA ILE A 243 12.82 8.34 -6.27
C ILE A 243 13.68 9.10 -5.26
N TYR A 244 14.06 8.45 -4.14
CA TYR A 244 14.87 9.06 -3.10
C TYR A 244 16.22 9.58 -3.65
N ILE A 245 16.93 8.75 -4.42
CA ILE A 245 18.22 9.12 -5.03
C ILE A 245 18.02 10.26 -6.04
N THR A 246 16.98 10.22 -6.87
CA THR A 246 16.71 11.25 -7.87
C THR A 246 16.50 12.62 -7.21
N ILE A 247 15.66 12.68 -6.18
CA ILE A 247 15.39 13.94 -5.45
C ILE A 247 16.65 14.41 -4.72
N LEU A 248 17.40 13.50 -4.11
CA LEU A 248 18.66 13.81 -3.43
C LEU A 248 19.68 14.43 -4.40
N VAL A 249 19.94 13.77 -5.54
CA VAL A 249 20.94 14.22 -6.52
C VAL A 249 20.51 15.55 -7.13
N THR A 250 19.25 15.68 -7.57
CA THR A 250 18.75 16.91 -8.18
C THR A 250 18.79 18.09 -7.20
N SER A 251 18.35 17.90 -5.95
CA SER A 251 18.44 18.94 -4.90
C SER A 251 19.88 19.33 -4.59
N SER A 252 20.79 18.37 -4.53
CA SER A 252 22.22 18.63 -4.28
C SER A 252 22.86 19.44 -5.41
N VAL A 253 22.54 19.12 -6.67
CA VAL A 253 23.01 19.86 -7.84
C VAL A 253 22.47 21.29 -7.85
N ILE A 254 21.18 21.50 -7.54
CA ILE A 254 20.59 22.84 -7.45
C ILE A 254 21.28 23.65 -6.34
N MET A 255 21.46 23.05 -5.16
CA MET A 255 22.15 23.69 -4.03
C MET A 255 23.58 24.11 -4.41
N LEU A 256 24.34 23.25 -5.10
CA LEU A 256 25.68 23.58 -5.59
C LEU A 256 25.66 24.79 -6.53
N PHE A 257 24.76 24.83 -7.52
CA PHE A 257 24.65 25.98 -8.43
C PHE A 257 24.25 27.27 -7.71
N LEU A 258 23.40 27.19 -6.70
CA LEU A 258 23.03 28.35 -5.88
C LEU A 258 24.21 28.88 -5.05
N ILE A 259 24.98 28.00 -4.42
CA ILE A 259 26.18 28.38 -3.64
C ILE A 259 27.23 28.99 -4.57
N VAL A 260 27.54 28.31 -5.68
CA VAL A 260 28.46 28.82 -6.69
C VAL A 260 28.00 30.20 -7.16
N GLY A 261 26.69 30.35 -7.46
CA GLY A 261 26.04 31.61 -7.83
C GLY A 261 26.17 32.74 -6.82
N LEU A 262 26.06 32.41 -5.53
CA LEU A 262 26.19 33.35 -4.42
C LEU A 262 27.64 33.83 -4.26
N VAL A 263 28.64 32.94 -4.38
CA VAL A 263 30.06 33.29 -4.28
C VAL A 263 30.45 34.31 -5.35
N ILE A 264 30.02 34.12 -6.61
CA ILE A 264 30.24 35.09 -7.70
C ILE A 264 29.61 36.45 -7.41
N LEU A 265 28.41 36.44 -6.81
CA LEU A 265 27.67 37.66 -6.58
C LEU A 265 28.41 38.56 -5.59
N ILE A 266 29.11 37.95 -4.63
CA ILE A 266 29.95 38.60 -3.62
C ILE A 266 31.31 38.98 -4.25
N GLU A 267 32.00 38.03 -4.88
CA GLU A 267 33.30 38.21 -5.49
C GLU A 267 33.18 38.75 -6.93
N LYS A 268 33.07 40.07 -7.06
CA LYS A 268 32.95 40.78 -8.35
C LYS A 268 34.19 40.71 -9.26
N THR A 269 35.17 39.87 -8.95
CA THR A 269 36.59 40.13 -9.26
C THR A 269 37.22 39.21 -10.32
N LEU A 270 36.54 38.14 -10.76
CA LEU A 270 37.15 37.15 -11.66
C LEU A 270 36.78 37.35 -13.15
N PRO A 271 37.72 37.73 -14.03
CA PRO A 271 37.45 38.03 -15.45
C PRO A 271 37.11 36.80 -16.31
N PHE A 272 37.45 35.59 -15.84
CA PHE A 272 37.16 34.31 -16.54
C PHE A 272 35.66 33.94 -16.52
N TRP A 273 34.88 34.55 -15.63
CA TRP A 273 33.47 34.20 -15.40
C TRP A 273 32.52 34.49 -16.56
N TRP A 274 32.86 35.45 -17.43
CA TRP A 274 32.02 35.80 -18.58
C TRP A 274 31.77 34.62 -19.54
N TRP A 275 32.65 33.62 -19.56
CA TRP A 275 32.51 32.42 -20.40
C TRP A 275 31.58 31.37 -19.80
N PHE A 276 31.57 31.21 -18.48
CA PHE A 276 30.76 30.18 -17.78
C PHE A 276 29.37 30.66 -17.38
N PHE A 277 29.19 31.97 -17.23
CA PHE A 277 27.93 32.60 -16.87
C PHE A 277 26.72 32.19 -17.74
N PRO A 278 26.79 32.16 -19.09
CA PRO A 278 25.65 31.71 -19.90
C PRO A 278 25.32 30.22 -19.69
N LEU A 279 26.33 29.37 -19.50
CA LEU A 279 26.15 27.94 -19.24
C LEU A 279 25.41 27.70 -17.91
N ILE A 280 25.82 28.39 -16.86
CA ILE A 280 25.20 28.32 -15.52
C ILE A 280 23.75 28.83 -15.57
N THR A 281 23.49 29.91 -16.32
CA THR A 281 22.14 30.47 -16.49
C THR A 281 21.21 29.48 -17.19
N VAL A 282 21.68 28.83 -18.26
CA VAL A 282 20.90 27.80 -18.97
C VAL A 282 20.66 26.58 -18.07
N ALA A 283 21.66 26.16 -17.29
CA ALA A 283 21.51 25.05 -16.35
C ALA A 283 20.45 25.36 -15.27
N LEU A 284 20.52 26.54 -14.63
CA LEU A 284 19.53 27.00 -13.63
C LEU A 284 18.11 27.10 -14.23
N TRP A 285 17.99 27.52 -15.49
CA TRP A 285 16.71 27.56 -16.20
C TRP A 285 16.13 26.15 -16.39
N LEU A 286 16.93 25.19 -16.88
CA LEU A 286 16.50 23.80 -17.02
C LEU A 286 16.08 23.19 -15.67
N LEU A 287 16.83 23.46 -14.61
CA LEU A 287 16.52 23.02 -13.25
C LEU A 287 15.23 23.65 -12.71
N THR A 288 14.91 24.89 -13.11
CA THR A 288 13.64 25.55 -12.77
C THR A 288 12.47 24.87 -13.46
N VAL A 289 12.60 24.56 -14.76
CA VAL A 289 11.58 23.78 -15.50
C VAL A 289 11.36 22.42 -14.86
N PHE A 290 12.45 21.73 -14.49
CA PHE A 290 12.36 20.45 -13.77
C PHE A 290 11.63 20.60 -12.42
N SER A 291 11.94 21.65 -11.66
CA SER A 291 11.30 21.91 -10.36
C SER A 291 9.79 22.15 -10.48
N TRP A 292 9.34 22.81 -11.56
CA TRP A 292 7.91 22.98 -11.84
C TRP A 292 7.20 21.66 -12.17
N ILE A 293 7.84 20.79 -12.95
CA ILE A 293 7.32 19.45 -13.25
C ILE A 293 7.27 18.60 -11.98
N ALA A 294 8.34 18.64 -11.18
CA ALA A 294 8.42 17.93 -9.90
C ALA A 294 7.38 18.42 -8.89
N PHE A 295 7.09 19.72 -8.85
CA PHE A 295 5.96 20.28 -8.10
C PHE A 295 4.63 19.67 -8.55
N GLY A 296 4.34 19.66 -9.86
CA GLY A 296 3.10 19.07 -10.38
C GLY A 296 2.95 17.59 -10.02
N LEU A 297 4.03 16.79 -10.19
CA LEU A 297 4.04 15.37 -9.85
C LEU A 297 3.89 15.11 -8.35
N SER A 298 4.61 15.85 -7.51
CA SER A 298 4.53 15.69 -6.05
C SER A 298 3.18 16.13 -5.48
N TYR A 299 2.55 17.14 -6.09
CA TYR A 299 1.17 17.52 -5.76
C TYR A 299 0.16 16.45 -6.16
N ALA A 300 0.29 15.86 -7.36
CA ALA A 300 -0.53 14.71 -7.74
C ALA A 300 -0.33 13.51 -6.81
N ALA A 301 0.92 13.23 -6.42
CA ALA A 301 1.24 12.17 -5.45
C ALA A 301 0.64 12.45 -4.06
N HIS A 302 0.58 13.72 -3.62
CA HIS A 302 -0.10 14.10 -2.39
C HIS A 302 -1.58 13.71 -2.41
N ASN A 303 -2.28 13.95 -3.54
CA ASN A 303 -3.67 13.52 -3.70
C ASN A 303 -3.83 12.00 -3.65
N VAL A 304 -2.91 11.23 -4.25
CA VAL A 304 -2.92 9.75 -4.15
C VAL A 304 -2.77 9.31 -2.70
N VAL A 305 -1.80 9.87 -1.97
CA VAL A 305 -1.59 9.55 -0.54
C VAL A 305 -2.84 9.86 0.25
N ASP A 306 -3.48 10.99 -0.04
CA ASP A 306 -4.66 11.44 0.68
C ASP A 306 -5.86 10.53 0.48
N ASP A 307 -6.12 10.18 -0.78
CA ASP A 307 -7.19 9.26 -1.15
C ASP A 307 -6.94 7.86 -0.60
N SER A 308 -5.67 7.42 -0.63
CA SER A 308 -5.29 6.12 -0.08
C SER A 308 -5.56 6.07 1.43
N CYS A 309 -5.19 7.12 2.17
CA CYS A 309 -5.41 7.19 3.61
C CYS A 309 -6.89 7.29 3.95
N THR A 310 -7.67 8.07 3.19
CA THR A 310 -9.13 8.16 3.36
C THR A 310 -9.79 6.80 3.09
N ALA A 311 -9.39 6.11 2.02
CA ALA A 311 -9.90 4.78 1.69
C ALA A 311 -9.53 3.72 2.74
N LEU A 312 -8.35 3.82 3.35
CA LEU A 312 -7.92 2.95 4.46
C LEU A 312 -8.75 3.22 5.72
N GLU A 313 -9.04 4.48 6.03
CA GLU A 313 -9.89 4.87 7.17
C GLU A 313 -11.34 4.38 6.98
N GLU A 314 -11.91 4.58 5.79
CA GLU A 314 -13.25 4.07 5.44
C GLU A 314 -13.34 2.55 5.53
N TYR A 315 -12.27 1.85 5.11
CA TYR A 315 -12.21 0.40 5.24
C TYR A 315 -12.19 -0.05 6.71
N GLN A 316 -11.50 0.67 7.60
CA GLN A 316 -11.52 0.33 9.03
C GLN A 316 -12.89 0.51 9.66
N GLN A 317 -13.59 1.60 9.29
CA GLN A 317 -14.92 1.87 9.82
C GLN A 317 -15.92 0.81 9.39
N ASN A 318 -15.84 0.32 8.15
CA ASN A 318 -16.70 -0.76 7.68
C ASN A 318 -16.03 -1.66 6.62
N PRO A 319 -15.30 -2.71 7.04
CA PRO A 319 -14.56 -3.59 6.13
C PRO A 319 -15.48 -4.51 5.30
N TYR A 320 -16.76 -4.62 5.67
CA TYR A 320 -17.75 -5.44 4.99
C TYR A 320 -18.60 -4.65 3.99
N ASN A 321 -18.34 -3.35 3.86
CA ASN A 321 -19.07 -2.51 2.93
C ASN A 321 -18.48 -2.60 1.52
N ASN A 322 -19.19 -3.30 0.65
CA ASN A 322 -18.84 -3.47 -0.76
C ASN A 322 -18.96 -2.18 -1.58
N THR A 323 -19.39 -1.06 -0.98
CA THR A 323 -19.38 0.25 -1.65
C THR A 323 -18.03 0.95 -1.58
N ASN A 324 -17.18 0.59 -0.62
CA ASN A 324 -15.89 1.24 -0.41
C ASN A 324 -14.85 0.65 -1.38
N ALA A 325 -14.00 1.50 -1.95
CA ALA A 325 -13.06 1.10 -2.99
C ALA A 325 -12.12 -0.05 -2.59
N LEU A 326 -11.66 -0.01 -1.34
CA LEU A 326 -10.75 -1.02 -0.81
C LEU A 326 -11.48 -2.32 -0.41
N GLY A 327 -12.77 -2.26 -0.08
CA GLY A 327 -13.62 -3.43 0.18
C GLY A 327 -13.92 -4.25 -1.08
N LEU A 328 -13.96 -3.60 -2.25
CA LEU A 328 -14.04 -4.27 -3.54
C LEU A 328 -12.74 -4.98 -3.94
N LEU A 329 -11.59 -4.45 -3.49
CA LEU A 329 -10.26 -4.96 -3.83
C LEU A 329 -9.76 -6.03 -2.85
N LEU A 330 -10.07 -5.88 -1.55
CA LEU A 330 -9.81 -6.85 -0.49
C LEU A 330 -11.15 -7.32 0.09
N PRO A 331 -11.89 -8.19 -0.63
CA PRO A 331 -13.17 -8.67 -0.15
C PRO A 331 -12.98 -9.53 1.09
N CYS A 332 -13.44 -9.03 2.23
CA CYS A 332 -13.66 -9.84 3.41
C CYS A 332 -14.86 -10.76 3.19
N VAL A 333 -14.85 -11.92 3.83
CA VAL A 333 -16.06 -12.72 3.93
C VAL A 333 -17.12 -11.83 4.59
N ASP A 334 -18.29 -11.68 3.96
CA ASP A 334 -19.39 -10.88 4.50
C ASP A 334 -19.57 -11.20 5.99
N SER A 335 -19.51 -10.18 6.85
CA SER A 335 -19.56 -10.31 8.31
C SER A 335 -20.69 -11.22 8.75
N LYS A 336 -21.83 -11.12 8.07
CA LYS A 336 -23.02 -11.89 8.40
C LYS A 336 -22.82 -13.36 8.09
N ASN A 337 -22.30 -13.69 6.91
CA ASN A 337 -22.13 -15.09 6.48
C ASN A 337 -20.90 -15.75 7.12
N GLY A 338 -19.82 -15.00 7.30
CA GLY A 338 -18.58 -15.47 7.94
C GLY A 338 -18.75 -15.72 9.43
N ASN A 339 -19.30 -14.74 10.17
CA ASN A 339 -19.56 -14.92 11.60
C ASN A 339 -20.66 -15.95 11.87
N ASP A 340 -21.69 -16.05 11.02
CA ASP A 340 -22.71 -17.09 11.15
C ASP A 340 -22.12 -18.49 10.93
N SER A 341 -21.20 -18.64 9.96
CA SER A 341 -20.51 -19.91 9.71
C SER A 341 -19.63 -20.33 10.89
N VAL A 342 -18.83 -19.40 11.43
CA VAL A 342 -18.00 -19.66 12.63
C VAL A 342 -18.87 -19.91 13.86
N LEU A 343 -19.98 -19.19 14.01
CA LEU A 343 -20.94 -19.40 15.10
C LEU A 343 -21.57 -20.80 15.04
N LYS A 344 -21.99 -21.25 13.85
CA LYS A 344 -22.52 -22.61 13.63
C LYS A 344 -21.49 -23.69 13.94
N ILE A 345 -20.21 -23.46 13.61
CA ILE A 345 -19.13 -24.38 13.96
C ILE A 345 -19.00 -24.47 15.49
N ARG A 346 -18.92 -23.33 16.19
CA ARG A 346 -18.83 -23.29 17.66
C ARG A 346 -20.04 -23.94 18.33
N GLU A 347 -21.24 -23.64 17.85
CA GLU A 347 -22.49 -24.23 18.34
C GLU A 347 -22.51 -25.76 18.13
N GLY A 348 -22.13 -26.22 16.94
CA GLY A 348 -22.03 -27.64 16.61
C GLY A 348 -21.09 -28.36 17.58
N MET A 349 -19.90 -27.80 17.82
CA MET A 349 -18.92 -28.36 18.75
C MET A 349 -19.43 -28.38 20.19
N TYR A 350 -20.02 -27.28 20.66
CA TYR A 350 -20.65 -27.22 21.97
C TYR A 350 -21.71 -28.31 22.14
N ARG A 351 -22.60 -28.49 21.14
CA ARG A 351 -23.68 -29.48 21.17
C ARG A 351 -23.16 -30.91 21.15
N VAL A 352 -22.16 -31.22 20.32
CA VAL A 352 -21.56 -32.56 20.26
C VAL A 352 -20.93 -32.94 21.60
N ILE A 353 -20.16 -32.05 22.21
CA ILE A 353 -19.53 -32.30 23.52
C ILE A 353 -20.60 -32.44 24.62
N ALA A 354 -21.62 -31.57 24.62
CA ALA A 354 -22.71 -31.64 25.57
C ALA A 354 -23.50 -32.96 25.45
N GLN A 355 -23.74 -33.42 24.21
CA GLN A 355 -24.43 -34.69 23.95
C GLN A 355 -23.59 -35.89 24.41
N ALA A 356 -22.28 -35.88 24.13
CA ALA A 356 -21.37 -36.91 24.59
C ALA A 356 -21.35 -36.98 26.13
N ASN A 357 -21.30 -35.84 26.81
CA ASN A 357 -21.37 -35.78 28.28
C ASN A 357 -22.67 -36.34 28.84
N ARG A 358 -23.83 -36.08 28.20
CA ARG A 358 -25.11 -36.69 28.61
C ARG A 358 -25.10 -38.21 28.48
N ASN A 359 -24.50 -38.74 27.41
CA ASN A 359 -24.37 -40.17 27.22
C ASN A 359 -23.42 -40.80 28.27
N ILE A 360 -22.32 -40.13 28.60
CA ILE A 360 -21.41 -40.54 29.69
C ILE A 360 -22.16 -40.60 31.02
N SER A 361 -22.99 -39.60 31.35
CA SER A 361 -23.82 -39.63 32.57
C SER A 361 -24.75 -40.85 32.60
N LYS A 362 -25.40 -41.19 31.48
CA LYS A 362 -26.28 -42.36 31.37
C LYS A 362 -25.52 -43.68 31.53
N LEU A 363 -24.34 -43.77 30.93
CA LEU A 363 -23.47 -44.94 31.07
C LEU A 363 -23.04 -45.12 32.53
N ARG A 364 -22.63 -44.04 33.19
CA ARG A 364 -22.27 -44.06 34.61
C ARG A 364 -23.41 -44.57 35.49
N THR A 365 -24.63 -44.07 35.30
CA THR A 365 -25.80 -44.56 36.06
C THR A 365 -26.10 -46.05 35.82
N THR A 366 -25.79 -46.54 34.62
CA THR A 366 -25.96 -47.96 34.28
C THR A 366 -24.89 -48.83 34.93
N MET A 367 -23.62 -48.37 34.90
CA MET A 367 -22.48 -49.03 35.53
C MET A 367 -22.61 -49.09 37.07
N ASP A 368 -23.04 -47.99 37.69
CA ASP A 368 -23.32 -47.95 39.13
C ASP A 368 -24.42 -48.98 39.50
N GLY A 369 -25.43 -49.17 38.64
CA GLY A 369 -26.52 -50.12 38.84
C GLY A 369 -26.10 -51.60 38.76
N ILE A 370 -24.98 -51.91 38.09
CA ILE A 370 -24.41 -53.26 37.99
C ILE A 370 -23.18 -53.47 38.91
N GLY A 371 -22.85 -52.48 39.75
CA GLY A 371 -21.75 -52.56 40.71
C GLY A 371 -20.35 -52.34 40.12
N ASP A 372 -20.23 -51.74 38.93
CA ASP A 372 -18.96 -51.43 38.30
C ASP A 372 -18.41 -50.07 38.78
N ASN A 373 -17.31 -50.09 39.55
CA ASN A 373 -16.69 -48.90 40.15
C ASN A 373 -15.80 -48.08 39.20
N ARG A 374 -15.79 -48.36 37.89
CA ARG A 374 -14.96 -47.62 36.92
C ARG A 374 -15.56 -46.23 36.63
N VAL A 375 -14.73 -45.19 36.75
CA VAL A 375 -15.16 -43.79 36.52
C VAL A 375 -14.78 -43.33 35.12
N ILE A 376 -15.78 -43.02 34.30
CA ILE A 376 -15.59 -42.33 33.01
C ILE A 376 -15.72 -40.82 33.26
N PRO A 377 -14.63 -40.03 33.13
CA PRO A 377 -14.69 -38.58 33.31
C PRO A 377 -15.50 -37.91 32.20
N HIS A 378 -16.08 -36.75 32.52
CA HIS A 378 -16.72 -35.90 31.53
C HIS A 378 -15.70 -35.28 30.58
N ILE A 379 -16.13 -35.03 29.35
CA ILE A 379 -15.37 -34.33 28.32
C ILE A 379 -15.43 -32.82 28.60
N CYS A 380 -14.28 -32.16 28.58
CA CYS A 380 -14.23 -30.71 28.67
C CYS A 380 -14.92 -30.07 27.47
N ASN A 381 -15.82 -29.13 27.75
CA ASN A 381 -16.35 -28.23 26.75
C ASN A 381 -15.62 -26.87 26.85
N PRO A 382 -14.73 -26.53 25.91
CA PRO A 382 -13.98 -25.28 25.95
C PRO A 382 -14.80 -24.08 25.47
N PHE A 383 -16.04 -24.28 25.04
CA PHE A 383 -16.95 -23.24 24.57
C PHE A 383 -17.95 -22.84 25.67
N SER A 384 -18.16 -21.53 25.81
CA SER A 384 -19.21 -20.97 26.67
C SER A 384 -20.62 -21.34 26.17
N GLY A 385 -21.62 -21.22 27.04
CA GLY A 385 -23.02 -21.43 26.66
C GLY A 385 -23.55 -20.39 25.65
N PRO A 386 -24.82 -20.54 25.23
CA PRO A 386 -25.46 -19.57 24.35
C PRO A 386 -25.42 -18.14 24.94
N PRO A 387 -25.43 -17.09 24.09
CA PRO A 387 -25.74 -17.13 22.66
C PRO A 387 -24.52 -17.15 21.72
N HIS A 388 -23.30 -16.91 22.22
CA HIS A 388 -22.13 -16.64 21.36
C HIS A 388 -21.10 -17.78 21.28
N TYR A 389 -21.22 -18.79 22.15
CA TYR A 389 -20.35 -19.98 22.17
C TYR A 389 -18.85 -19.66 22.08
N LYS A 390 -18.40 -18.62 22.79
CA LYS A 390 -17.00 -18.17 22.77
C LYS A 390 -16.08 -19.24 23.34
N LEU A 391 -14.93 -19.46 22.71
CA LEU A 391 -13.86 -20.32 23.21
C LEU A 391 -13.22 -19.66 24.44
N THR A 392 -13.37 -20.26 25.62
CA THR A 392 -12.83 -19.74 26.89
C THR A 392 -11.61 -20.53 27.37
N GLY A 393 -11.45 -21.77 26.91
CA GLY A 393 -10.38 -22.68 27.37
C GLY A 393 -10.50 -23.08 28.85
N GLN A 394 -11.58 -22.67 29.54
CA GLN A 394 -11.83 -22.97 30.93
C GLN A 394 -12.64 -24.26 31.03
N CYS A 395 -12.04 -25.29 31.61
CA CYS A 395 -12.64 -26.59 31.85
C CYS A 395 -12.91 -26.78 33.36
N LEU A 396 -13.96 -27.53 33.71
CA LEU A 396 -14.15 -27.97 35.10
C LEU A 396 -13.04 -28.96 35.51
N GLU A 397 -12.62 -28.91 36.78
CA GLU A 397 -11.69 -29.89 37.34
C GLU A 397 -12.26 -31.31 37.21
N GLY A 398 -11.41 -32.26 36.85
CA GLY A 398 -11.81 -33.66 36.60
C GLY A 398 -12.42 -33.93 35.23
N THR A 399 -12.40 -32.97 34.30
CA THR A 399 -12.79 -33.19 32.90
C THR A 399 -11.58 -33.46 31.99
N VAL A 400 -11.80 -34.19 30.89
CA VAL A 400 -10.76 -34.58 29.93
C VAL A 400 -10.94 -33.87 28.59
N ALA A 401 -9.84 -33.42 27.96
CA ALA A 401 -9.90 -32.85 26.61
C ALA A 401 -10.46 -33.88 25.60
N ILE A 402 -11.20 -33.42 24.59
CA ILE A 402 -11.84 -34.31 23.61
C ILE A 402 -10.83 -35.19 22.89
N GLY A 403 -9.64 -34.66 22.54
CA GLY A 403 -8.57 -35.44 21.92
C GLY A 403 -8.04 -36.60 22.78
N ASN A 404 -8.25 -36.55 24.10
CA ASN A 404 -7.75 -37.55 25.05
C ASN A 404 -8.79 -38.61 25.43
N VAL A 405 -10.03 -38.47 24.94
CA VAL A 405 -11.13 -39.43 25.19
C VAL A 405 -10.77 -40.87 24.79
N PRO A 406 -10.10 -41.15 23.64
CA PRO A 406 -9.75 -42.52 23.27
C PRO A 406 -8.79 -43.20 24.26
N GLN A 407 -7.91 -42.44 24.93
CA GLN A 407 -6.98 -42.99 25.91
C GLN A 407 -7.71 -43.38 27.19
N VAL A 408 -8.68 -42.56 27.60
CA VAL A 408 -9.57 -42.86 28.73
C VAL A 408 -10.45 -44.10 28.45
N LEU A 409 -10.89 -44.26 27.20
CA LEU A 409 -11.74 -45.40 26.79
C LEU A 409 -10.95 -46.66 26.41
N GLN A 410 -9.63 -46.59 26.32
CA GLN A 410 -8.77 -47.71 25.93
C GLN A 410 -8.97 -48.97 26.80
N PRO A 411 -9.15 -48.90 28.13
CA PRO A 411 -9.42 -50.07 28.97
C PRO A 411 -10.75 -50.76 28.70
N PHE A 412 -11.67 -50.10 27.97
CA PHE A 412 -12.99 -50.62 27.65
C PHE A 412 -13.05 -51.23 26.24
N ARG A 413 -11.95 -51.22 25.48
CA ARG A 413 -11.88 -51.75 24.12
C ARG A 413 -11.94 -53.28 24.10
N CYS A 414 -12.68 -53.82 23.15
CA CYS A 414 -12.72 -55.23 22.79
C CYS A 414 -12.18 -55.42 21.37
N SER A 415 -11.39 -56.48 21.16
CA SER A 415 -10.75 -56.76 19.87
C SER A 415 -11.68 -57.34 18.81
N ALA A 416 -12.87 -57.81 19.22
CA ALA A 416 -13.86 -58.34 18.29
C ALA A 416 -14.57 -57.24 17.51
N LYS A 417 -15.12 -57.62 16.35
CA LYS A 417 -15.85 -56.72 15.44
C LYS A 417 -17.32 -56.58 15.84
N ASP A 418 -17.90 -57.64 16.38
CA ASP A 418 -19.33 -57.74 16.66
C ASP A 418 -19.64 -57.43 18.13
N GLU A 419 -20.70 -56.66 18.36
CA GLU A 419 -21.13 -56.23 19.69
C GLU A 419 -21.50 -57.41 20.61
N HIS A 420 -22.01 -58.50 20.03
CA HIS A 420 -22.39 -59.72 20.74
C HIS A 420 -21.19 -60.53 21.26
N GLU A 421 -20.02 -60.45 20.60
CA GLU A 421 -18.78 -61.10 21.07
C GLU A 421 -18.09 -60.28 22.18
N CYS A 422 -18.37 -58.98 22.24
CA CYS A 422 -17.83 -58.07 23.24
C CYS A 422 -18.70 -57.95 24.50
N ALA A 423 -19.83 -58.64 24.55
CA ALA A 423 -20.68 -58.74 25.74
C ALA A 423 -20.20 -59.90 26.64
N THR A 424 -19.85 -59.60 27.89
CA THR A 424 -19.52 -60.65 28.88
C THR A 424 -20.79 -61.20 29.53
N ALA A 425 -20.72 -62.44 30.05
CA ALA A 425 -21.82 -63.09 30.77
C ALA A 425 -22.28 -62.33 32.04
N GLU A 426 -21.52 -61.32 32.48
CA GLU A 426 -21.77 -60.47 33.64
C GLU A 426 -22.38 -59.09 33.27
N GLY A 427 -22.71 -58.86 31.98
CA GLY A 427 -23.39 -57.64 31.54
C GLY A 427 -22.49 -56.40 31.35
N VAL A 428 -21.16 -56.56 31.42
CA VAL A 428 -20.20 -55.49 31.12
C VAL A 428 -20.06 -55.36 29.60
N GLN A 429 -20.51 -54.23 29.06
CA GLN A 429 -20.48 -53.92 27.63
C GLN A 429 -19.11 -53.31 27.26
N HIS A 430 -18.30 -54.03 26.49
CA HIS A 430 -17.04 -53.50 25.93
C HIS A 430 -17.28 -52.82 24.58
N ILE A 431 -16.43 -51.84 24.24
CA ILE A 431 -16.48 -51.09 22.98
C ILE A 431 -15.84 -51.93 21.86
N PRO A 432 -16.57 -52.37 20.83
CA PRO A 432 -16.01 -53.09 19.68
C PRO A 432 -14.94 -52.27 18.95
N ASP A 433 -13.96 -52.95 18.34
CA ASP A 433 -12.84 -52.29 17.65
C ASP A 433 -13.27 -51.27 16.58
N PRO A 434 -14.27 -51.54 15.72
CA PRO A 434 -14.73 -50.58 14.71
C PRO A 434 -15.29 -49.29 15.34
N ILE A 435 -16.01 -49.40 16.45
CA ILE A 435 -16.58 -48.27 17.18
C ILE A 435 -15.46 -47.48 17.86
N TYR A 436 -14.51 -48.16 18.49
CA TYR A 436 -13.34 -47.51 19.11
C TYR A 436 -12.51 -46.69 18.09
N ARG A 437 -12.27 -47.24 16.89
CA ARG A 437 -11.57 -46.51 15.82
C ARG A 437 -12.35 -45.30 15.32
N THR A 438 -13.67 -45.41 15.27
CA THR A 438 -14.55 -44.27 14.95
C THR A 438 -14.40 -43.19 16.02
N ILE A 439 -14.49 -43.54 17.31
CA ILE A 439 -14.29 -42.60 18.42
C ILE A 439 -12.92 -41.90 18.32
N LEU A 440 -11.86 -42.65 18.00
CA LEU A 440 -10.51 -42.11 17.83
C LEU A 440 -10.40 -41.10 16.69
N ALA A 441 -11.00 -41.40 15.53
CA ALA A 441 -11.00 -40.50 14.38
C ALA A 441 -11.79 -39.21 14.67
N TYR A 442 -13.00 -39.34 15.22
CA TYR A 442 -13.85 -38.19 15.54
C TYR A 442 -13.29 -37.33 16.67
N SER A 443 -12.70 -37.92 17.71
CA SER A 443 -12.07 -37.16 18.80
C SER A 443 -10.86 -36.38 18.32
N ALA A 444 -10.06 -36.97 17.43
CA ALA A 444 -8.90 -36.32 16.85
C ALA A 444 -9.30 -35.19 15.88
N ALA A 445 -10.33 -35.41 15.06
CA ALA A 445 -10.88 -34.37 14.18
C ALA A 445 -11.52 -33.21 14.98
N ALA A 446 -12.26 -33.53 16.05
CA ALA A 446 -12.85 -32.55 16.95
C ALA A 446 -11.78 -31.69 17.64
N GLN A 447 -10.68 -32.29 18.08
CA GLN A 447 -9.56 -31.53 18.65
C GLN A 447 -8.92 -30.60 17.61
N THR A 448 -8.62 -31.10 16.40
CA THR A 448 -8.08 -30.27 15.31
C THR A 448 -9.01 -29.09 14.99
N LEU A 449 -10.33 -29.28 15.03
CA LEU A 449 -11.30 -28.21 14.78
C LEU A 449 -11.36 -27.16 15.92
N ILE A 450 -11.18 -27.58 17.18
CA ILE A 450 -11.03 -26.66 18.32
C ILE A 450 -9.78 -25.81 18.14
N ASP A 451 -8.66 -26.45 17.79
CA ASP A 451 -7.37 -25.78 17.59
C ASP A 451 -7.39 -24.80 16.40
N ALA A 452 -8.18 -25.13 15.36
CA ALA A 452 -8.41 -24.30 14.18
C ALA A 452 -9.33 -23.09 14.41
N THR A 453 -10.13 -23.11 15.48
CA THR A 453 -11.19 -22.11 15.72
C THR A 453 -10.65 -20.67 15.75
N PRO A 454 -9.53 -20.33 16.42
CA PRO A 454 -8.97 -18.98 16.39
C PRO A 454 -8.56 -18.50 14.99
N SER A 455 -8.02 -19.40 14.16
CA SER A 455 -7.61 -19.08 12.78
C SER A 455 -8.83 -18.82 11.89
N LEU A 456 -9.90 -19.60 12.05
CA LEU A 456 -11.19 -19.39 11.38
C LEU A 456 -11.84 -18.07 11.79
N GLU A 457 -11.75 -17.70 13.08
CA GLU A 457 -12.22 -16.41 13.58
C GLU A 457 -11.46 -15.24 12.96
N SER A 458 -10.12 -15.33 12.94
CA SER A 458 -9.24 -14.32 12.34
C SER A 458 -9.51 -14.11 10.84
N LEU A 459 -9.86 -15.19 10.13
CA LEU A 459 -10.22 -15.14 8.72
C LEU A 459 -11.62 -14.55 8.50
N ALA A 460 -12.59 -14.92 9.34
CA ALA A 460 -13.97 -14.42 9.25
C ALA A 460 -14.09 -12.93 9.59
N ASN A 461 -13.29 -12.45 10.55
CA ASN A 461 -13.32 -11.05 10.99
C ASN A 461 -12.29 -10.15 10.27
N CYS A 462 -11.47 -10.71 9.36
CA CYS A 462 -10.39 -10.00 8.66
C CYS A 462 -9.40 -9.26 9.59
N SER A 463 -9.22 -9.73 10.83
CA SER A 463 -8.48 -8.98 11.85
C SER A 463 -7.04 -8.66 11.46
N PHE A 464 -6.40 -9.50 10.63
CA PHE A 464 -5.04 -9.24 10.13
C PHE A 464 -4.98 -8.03 9.18
N VAL A 465 -5.97 -7.86 8.29
CA VAL A 465 -6.05 -6.70 7.37
C VAL A 465 -6.38 -5.44 8.17
N VAL A 466 -7.40 -5.53 9.03
CA VAL A 466 -7.87 -4.40 9.84
C VAL A 466 -6.74 -3.90 10.76
N ARG A 467 -6.00 -4.81 11.41
CA ARG A 467 -4.85 -4.48 12.25
C ARG A 467 -3.70 -3.86 11.47
N ALA A 468 -3.41 -4.37 10.28
CA ALA A 468 -2.36 -3.77 9.44
C ALA A 468 -2.74 -2.35 9.01
N PHE A 469 -3.99 -2.14 8.61
CA PHE A 469 -4.46 -0.83 8.23
C PHE A 469 -4.51 0.13 9.43
N SER A 470 -4.85 -0.34 10.64
CA SER A 470 -4.83 0.52 11.84
C SER A 470 -3.43 1.07 12.12
N VAL A 471 -2.40 0.24 12.00
CA VAL A 471 -1.00 0.70 12.11
C VAL A 471 -0.68 1.79 11.07
N ILE A 472 -1.20 1.67 9.84
CA ILE A 472 -0.96 2.64 8.77
C ILE A 472 -1.75 3.94 9.01
N VAL A 473 -3.05 3.85 9.27
CA VAL A 473 -3.92 5.03 9.46
C VAL A 473 -3.54 5.81 10.71
N ASP A 474 -3.42 5.13 11.84
CA ASP A 474 -3.15 5.78 13.13
C ASP A 474 -1.69 6.26 13.22
N GLY A 475 -0.77 5.46 12.68
CA GLY A 475 0.67 5.68 12.85
C GLY A 475 1.35 6.44 11.72
N LYS A 476 0.92 6.27 10.47
CA LYS A 476 1.71 6.67 9.28
C LYS A 476 0.99 7.58 8.29
N CYS A 477 -0.34 7.62 8.24
CA CYS A 477 -1.06 8.50 7.32
C CYS A 477 -0.73 9.98 7.55
N ARG A 478 -0.72 10.44 8.81
CA ARG A 478 -0.38 11.82 9.14
C ARG A 478 1.09 12.17 8.81
N PRO A 479 2.10 11.37 9.21
CA PRO A 479 3.49 11.58 8.78
C PRO A 479 3.68 11.59 7.26
N VAL A 480 3.13 10.62 6.53
CA VAL A 480 3.30 10.54 5.07
C VAL A 480 2.65 11.75 4.39
N ARG A 481 1.44 12.14 4.80
CA ARG A 481 0.73 13.34 4.30
C ARG A 481 1.53 14.62 4.56
N SER A 482 2.12 14.74 5.74
CA SER A 482 2.99 15.87 6.11
C SER A 482 4.29 15.90 5.30
N SER A 483 4.93 14.75 5.13
CA SER A 483 6.18 14.61 4.39
C SER A 483 6.02 14.91 2.90
N ILE A 484 4.96 14.40 2.26
CA ILE A 484 4.67 14.73 0.85
C ILE A 484 4.22 16.19 0.69
N HIS A 485 3.52 16.75 1.69
CA HIS A 485 3.14 18.16 1.70
C HIS A 485 4.38 19.07 1.75
N LEU A 486 5.32 18.76 2.64
CA LEU A 486 6.59 19.46 2.71
C LEU A 486 7.35 19.38 1.39
N LEU A 487 7.32 18.22 0.72
CA LEU A 487 8.01 18.01 -0.55
C LEU A 487 7.45 18.90 -1.67
N TRP A 488 6.13 18.87 -1.91
CA TRP A 488 5.54 19.67 -3.00
C TRP A 488 5.64 21.17 -2.69
N ALA A 489 5.46 21.58 -1.42
CA ALA A 489 5.57 22.98 -1.02
C ALA A 489 7.00 23.50 -1.21
N ALA A 490 8.01 22.70 -0.89
CA ALA A 490 9.39 23.07 -1.10
C ALA A 490 9.77 23.11 -2.59
N TYR A 491 9.21 22.23 -3.44
CA TYR A 491 9.37 22.35 -4.90
C TYR A 491 8.73 23.61 -5.46
N ALA A 492 7.52 23.96 -5.02
CA ALA A 492 6.85 25.20 -5.43
C ALA A 492 7.66 26.43 -4.99
N GLY A 493 8.14 26.46 -3.75
CA GLY A 493 8.99 27.52 -3.23
C GLY A 493 10.32 27.63 -3.97
N LEU A 494 10.98 26.51 -4.26
CA LEU A 494 12.23 26.49 -5.01
C LEU A 494 12.03 26.96 -6.46
N ALA A 495 10.97 26.51 -7.14
CA ALA A 495 10.70 26.87 -8.53
C ALA A 495 10.34 28.36 -8.66
N THR A 496 9.51 28.88 -7.75
CA THR A 496 9.16 30.31 -7.71
C THR A 496 10.38 31.20 -7.43
N THR A 497 11.18 30.86 -6.43
CA THR A 497 12.40 31.62 -6.10
C THR A 497 13.44 31.56 -7.22
N ALA A 498 13.66 30.39 -7.81
CA ALA A 498 14.56 30.23 -8.96
C ALA A 498 14.09 31.03 -10.19
N PHE A 499 12.78 31.05 -10.46
CA PHE A 499 12.21 31.86 -11.54
C PHE A 499 12.42 33.37 -11.32
N LEU A 500 12.19 33.85 -10.09
CA LEU A 500 12.46 35.26 -9.73
C LEU A 500 13.95 35.60 -9.85
N LEU A 501 14.84 34.70 -9.43
CA LEU A 501 16.28 34.86 -9.63
C LEU A 501 16.62 35.01 -11.12
N LEU A 502 16.08 34.15 -11.99
CA LEU A 502 16.31 34.24 -13.44
C LEU A 502 15.83 35.57 -14.02
N ILE A 503 14.67 36.08 -13.61
CA ILE A 503 14.18 37.40 -14.03
C ILE A 503 15.13 38.52 -13.61
N LEU A 504 15.55 38.54 -12.34
CA LEU A 504 16.48 39.57 -11.83
C LEU A 504 17.84 39.49 -12.52
N TYR A 505 18.34 38.30 -12.80
CA TYR A 505 19.56 38.10 -13.59
C TYR A 505 19.40 38.62 -15.02
N ALA A 506 18.28 38.32 -15.70
CA ALA A 506 17.99 38.81 -17.04
C ALA A 506 17.93 40.35 -17.10
N ILE A 507 17.27 40.99 -16.12
CA ILE A 507 17.21 42.46 -16.00
C ILE A 507 18.62 43.05 -15.83
N ARG A 508 19.46 42.45 -14.98
CA ARG A 508 20.85 42.91 -14.80
C ARG A 508 21.70 42.77 -16.05
N ILE A 509 21.52 41.71 -16.82
CA ILE A 509 22.22 41.53 -18.09
C ILE A 509 21.75 42.61 -19.08
N TYR A 510 20.43 42.82 -19.19
CA TYR A 510 19.87 43.81 -20.09
C TYR A 510 20.32 45.25 -19.75
N SER A 511 20.36 45.62 -18.47
CA SER A 511 20.81 46.96 -18.05
C SER A 511 22.29 47.20 -18.39
N LYS A 512 23.17 46.22 -18.15
CA LYS A 512 24.58 46.29 -18.57
C LYS A 512 24.73 46.38 -20.09
N LEU A 513 23.90 45.66 -20.85
CA LEU A 513 23.88 45.70 -22.32
C LEU A 513 23.34 47.02 -22.89
N LYS A 514 22.48 47.73 -22.17
CA LYS A 514 21.97 49.06 -22.56
C LYS A 514 23.01 50.14 -22.31
N GLN A 515 23.71 50.10 -21.17
CA GLN A 515 24.79 51.04 -20.86
C GLN A 515 25.93 50.98 -21.89
N SER A 516 26.30 49.79 -22.37
CA SER A 516 27.32 49.65 -23.42
C SER A 516 26.91 50.22 -24.79
N LYS A 517 25.64 50.57 -25.01
CA LYS A 517 25.11 51.13 -26.28
C LYS A 517 24.92 52.66 -26.22
N ILE A 518 24.99 53.25 -25.03
CA ILE A 518 24.85 54.70 -24.83
C ILE A 518 26.24 55.37 -24.80
N GLN A 519 27.29 54.61 -24.51
CA GLN A 519 28.67 55.11 -24.39
C GLN A 519 29.56 54.83 -25.61
N GLY A 520 29.04 54.17 -26.64
CA GLY A 520 29.70 53.96 -27.94
C GLY A 520 28.74 54.33 -29.04
#